data_AF-A0A1U7S8R2-F1
#
_entry.id   AF-A0A1U7S8R2-F1
#
_cell.length_a   1.000
_cell.length_b   1.000
_cell.length_c   1.000
_cell.angle_alpha   90.00
_cell.angle_beta   90.00
_cell.angle_gamma   90.00
#
_symmetry.space_group_name_H-M   'P 1'
#
loop_
_entity.id
_entity.type
_entity.pdbx_description
1 polymer ?
#
loop_
_entity_poly.entity_id
_entity_poly.type
_entity_poly.pdbx_seq_one_letter_code
_entity_poly.pdbx_strand_id
1 'polypeptide(L)'
;MTALRVLLLLLLTDIYTTQKITEKPSLAGPELGGRITTSTFALNQPRCIFDMYTSTTDDIWLVVVLTSEKSKFVNPVPPESLPAYQDFLLNSSYMTLNTARLNYPCLPDSTDITVLRVGSETNCMKDRSRPNCNGPLPVPGPYSVKFLAMDNSQPKAETEWLDDIMLKTAQQSDTIDPQPRRHSASMIVITTILSIFLASLLACFIATLIYVCTDICGSSEIHSKEAPVAVTRYNTHHVYSQPENRP
;
A
#
# COMPACT_ATOMS: atom_id res chain seq x y z
N MET A 1 -36.14 50.08 35.74
CA MET A 1 -36.16 49.52 34.37
C MET A 1 -34.79 49.00 33.88
N THR A 2 -33.68 49.42 34.48
CA THR A 2 -32.32 48.97 34.11
C THR A 2 -31.97 47.58 34.69
N ALA A 3 -32.34 47.29 35.93
CA ALA A 3 -32.06 45.99 36.57
C ALA A 3 -32.77 44.81 35.87
N LEU A 4 -34.02 45.00 35.40
CA LEU A 4 -34.76 43.97 34.66
C LEU A 4 -34.16 43.71 33.26
N ARG A 5 -33.59 44.73 32.61
CA ARG A 5 -32.84 44.58 31.35
C ARG A 5 -31.52 43.84 31.54
N VAL A 6 -30.80 44.10 32.63
CA VAL A 6 -29.56 43.38 32.98
C VAL A 6 -29.86 41.92 33.32
N LEU A 7 -30.95 41.66 34.05
CA LEU A 7 -31.40 40.30 34.37
C LEU A 7 -31.86 39.54 33.11
N LEU A 8 -32.54 40.21 32.17
CA LEU A 8 -32.95 39.63 30.90
C LEU A 8 -31.77 39.36 29.96
N LEU A 9 -30.72 40.19 30.00
CA LEU A 9 -29.46 39.96 29.27
C LEU A 9 -28.64 38.80 29.86
N LEU A 10 -28.71 38.59 31.19
CA LEU A 10 -28.08 37.44 31.87
C LEU A 10 -28.85 36.13 31.67
N LEU A 11 -30.15 36.19 31.34
CA LEU A 11 -30.98 35.02 31.01
C LEU A 11 -30.89 34.59 29.55
N LEU A 12 -30.22 35.37 28.68
CA LEU A 12 -30.02 35.10 27.26
C LEU A 12 -28.67 34.46 26.92
N THR A 13 -27.82 34.20 27.92
CA THR A 13 -26.70 33.28 27.70
C THR A 13 -27.24 31.86 27.75
N ASP A 14 -27.73 31.37 26.62
CA ASP A 14 -27.72 29.93 26.37
C ASP A 14 -26.27 29.49 26.51
N ILE A 15 -25.93 28.96 27.67
CA ILE A 15 -24.66 28.26 27.85
C ILE A 15 -24.86 26.96 27.09
N TYR A 16 -24.55 26.96 25.79
CA TYR A 16 -24.42 25.75 24.99
C TYR A 16 -23.21 24.99 25.53
N THR A 17 -23.40 24.23 26.62
CA THR A 17 -22.38 23.35 27.15
C THR A 17 -22.24 22.17 26.20
N THR A 18 -21.07 22.02 25.59
CA THR A 18 -20.75 20.83 24.79
C THR A 18 -20.87 19.59 25.68
N GLN A 19 -21.72 18.66 25.29
CA GLN A 19 -21.93 17.41 26.01
C GLN A 19 -20.66 16.56 25.99
N LYS A 20 -20.19 16.14 27.17
CA LYS A 20 -19.04 15.24 27.30
C LYS A 20 -19.52 13.79 27.23
N ILE A 21 -18.85 13.00 26.41
CA ILE A 21 -19.07 11.57 26.21
C ILE A 21 -17.83 10.83 26.74
N THR A 22 -18.04 9.82 27.58
CA THR A 22 -16.96 9.12 28.33
C THR A 22 -16.12 8.23 27.41
N GLU A 23 -16.70 7.76 26.31
CA GLU A 23 -16.04 6.94 25.30
C GLU A 23 -14.86 7.69 24.68
N LYS A 24 -13.82 6.95 24.29
CA LYS A 24 -12.63 7.46 23.60
C LYS A 24 -12.58 6.94 22.18
N PRO A 25 -11.96 7.68 21.24
CA PRO A 25 -11.50 7.09 20.00
C PRO A 25 -10.63 5.87 20.29
N SER A 26 -10.62 4.91 19.37
CA SER A 26 -9.75 3.75 19.45
C SER A 26 -9.02 3.54 18.14
N LEU A 27 -7.75 3.13 18.23
CA LEU A 27 -7.01 2.71 17.05
C LEU A 27 -7.67 1.46 16.44
N ALA A 28 -7.63 1.37 15.11
CA ALA A 28 -8.08 0.19 14.38
C ALA A 28 -7.36 -1.09 14.87
N GLY A 29 -7.90 -2.27 14.56
CA GLY A 29 -7.34 -3.55 15.02
C GLY A 29 -5.83 -3.71 14.72
N PRO A 30 -5.05 -4.39 15.59
CA PRO A 30 -3.60 -4.53 15.44
C PRO A 30 -3.20 -5.27 14.16
N GLU A 31 -4.07 -6.13 13.63
CA GLU A 31 -3.87 -6.89 12.39
C GLU A 31 -3.87 -6.02 11.13
N LEU A 32 -4.35 -4.76 11.21
CA LEU A 32 -4.43 -3.89 10.06
C LEU A 32 -3.02 -3.46 9.60
N GLY A 33 -2.63 -3.91 8.40
CA GLY A 33 -1.41 -3.44 7.74
C GLY A 33 -1.39 -1.92 7.61
N GLY A 34 -0.29 -1.29 8.03
CA GLY A 34 -0.18 0.17 8.01
C GLY A 34 -1.13 0.89 8.97
N ARG A 35 -1.65 0.22 10.01
CA ARG A 35 -2.41 0.82 11.11
C ARG A 35 -1.78 2.10 11.65
N ILE A 36 -0.45 2.10 11.77
CA ILE A 36 0.37 3.28 12.05
C ILE A 36 1.53 3.28 11.06
N THR A 37 1.74 4.41 10.40
CA THR A 37 2.82 4.65 9.44
C THR A 37 3.64 5.86 9.89
N THR A 38 4.43 6.43 8.99
CA THR A 38 5.26 7.60 9.25
C THR A 38 4.49 8.92 9.25
N SER A 39 3.30 8.95 8.66
CA SER A 39 2.49 10.16 8.51
C SER A 39 0.98 9.92 8.66
N THR A 40 0.57 8.68 8.96
CA THR A 40 -0.85 8.32 9.11
C THR A 40 -1.05 7.31 10.23
N PHE A 41 -2.25 7.33 10.82
CA PHE A 41 -2.76 6.25 11.66
C PHE A 41 -4.22 5.94 11.32
N ALA A 42 -4.70 4.77 11.72
CA ALA A 42 -6.07 4.33 11.50
C ALA A 42 -6.84 4.20 12.82
N LEU A 43 -8.02 4.80 12.87
CA LEU A 43 -8.98 4.72 13.99
C LEU A 43 -10.17 3.83 13.60
N ASN A 44 -10.87 3.32 14.61
CA ASN A 44 -12.23 2.84 14.43
C ASN A 44 -13.17 4.05 14.23
N GLN A 45 -14.22 3.86 13.43
CA GLN A 45 -15.27 4.87 13.26
C GLN A 45 -16.07 5.06 14.57
N PRO A 46 -16.56 6.27 14.86
CA PRO A 46 -17.28 6.58 16.10
C PRO A 46 -18.75 6.14 16.04
N ARG A 47 -19.00 4.87 15.69
CA ARG A 47 -20.35 4.31 15.52
C ARG A 47 -21.06 4.18 16.87
N CYS A 48 -22.36 4.46 16.91
CA CYS A 48 -23.23 4.43 18.11
C CYS A 48 -22.91 5.41 19.24
N ILE A 49 -21.83 6.18 19.17
CA ILE A 49 -21.36 7.00 20.29
C ILE A 49 -22.16 8.32 20.39
N PHE A 50 -22.59 8.86 19.26
CA PHE A 50 -23.22 10.19 19.18
C PHE A 50 -24.75 10.17 19.15
N ASP A 51 -25.37 8.98 19.06
CA ASP A 51 -26.79 8.83 18.69
C ASP A 51 -27.78 9.50 19.65
N MET A 52 -27.46 9.53 20.94
CA MET A 52 -28.30 10.17 21.96
C MET A 52 -28.10 11.68 22.07
N TYR A 53 -27.05 12.22 21.44
CA TYR A 53 -26.58 13.59 21.66
C TYR A 53 -26.73 14.50 20.44
N THR A 54 -26.99 13.93 19.26
CA THR A 54 -26.86 14.63 17.98
C THR A 54 -27.91 14.18 16.96
N SER A 55 -28.25 15.07 16.04
CA SER A 55 -29.12 14.78 14.90
C SER A 55 -28.35 13.96 13.86
N THR A 56 -29.05 13.32 12.92
CA THR A 56 -28.40 12.52 11.85
C THR A 56 -27.55 13.37 10.90
N THR A 57 -27.88 14.65 10.78
CA THR A 57 -27.20 15.64 9.92
C THR A 57 -26.09 16.42 10.63
N ASP A 58 -25.93 16.24 11.94
CA ASP A 58 -24.85 16.92 12.67
C ASP A 58 -23.51 16.40 12.16
N ASP A 59 -22.55 17.32 12.02
CA ASP A 59 -21.23 17.01 11.50
C ASP A 59 -20.35 16.41 12.60
N ILE A 60 -19.74 15.26 12.32
CA ILE A 60 -18.73 14.65 13.16
C ILE A 60 -17.36 15.03 12.61
N TRP A 61 -16.55 15.62 13.47
CA TRP A 61 -15.19 16.02 13.19
C TRP A 61 -14.20 15.18 13.99
N LEU A 62 -13.02 14.96 13.43
CA LEU A 62 -11.85 14.51 14.18
C LEU A 62 -10.97 15.72 14.51
N VAL A 63 -10.72 15.91 15.80
CA VAL A 63 -9.71 16.85 16.30
C VAL A 63 -8.40 16.10 16.45
N VAL A 64 -7.32 16.66 15.91
CA VAL A 64 -5.97 16.11 16.04
C VAL A 64 -5.05 17.19 16.59
N VAL A 65 -4.35 16.89 17.70
CA VAL A 65 -3.47 17.81 18.41
C VAL A 65 -2.17 17.11 18.79
N LEU A 66 -1.05 17.82 18.85
CA LEU A 66 0.14 17.31 19.56
C LEU A 66 -0.17 17.18 21.05
N THR A 67 0.17 16.05 21.66
CA THR A 67 -0.20 15.78 23.06
C THR A 67 0.31 16.85 24.03
N SER A 68 1.47 17.47 23.74
CA SER A 68 2.02 18.59 24.52
C SER A 68 1.15 19.85 24.53
N GLU A 69 0.33 20.04 23.50
CA GLU A 69 -0.53 21.22 23.31
C GLU A 69 -2.01 20.94 23.62
N LYS A 70 -2.35 19.68 23.96
CA LYS A 70 -3.72 19.24 24.26
C LYS A 70 -4.43 20.12 25.29
N SER A 71 -3.74 20.51 26.37
CA SER A 71 -4.33 21.32 27.46
C SER A 71 -4.71 22.75 27.05
N LYS A 72 -4.16 23.24 25.94
CA LYS A 72 -4.43 24.58 25.40
C LYS A 72 -5.51 24.56 24.31
N PHE A 73 -5.88 23.38 23.81
CA PHE A 73 -6.88 23.26 22.77
C PHE A 73 -8.27 23.61 23.32
N VAL A 74 -8.94 24.56 22.65
CA VAL A 74 -10.32 24.95 22.92
C VAL A 74 -11.14 24.60 21.67
N ASN A 75 -12.35 24.08 21.86
CA ASN A 75 -13.23 23.81 20.74
C ASN A 75 -13.57 25.14 20.04
N PRO A 76 -13.48 25.20 18.70
CA PRO A 76 -13.81 26.42 17.99
C PRO A 76 -15.30 26.72 18.14
N VAL A 77 -15.61 27.98 18.46
CA VAL A 77 -16.98 28.48 18.57
C VAL A 77 -17.18 29.58 17.52
N PRO A 78 -18.27 29.58 16.74
CA PRO A 78 -18.53 30.64 15.77
C PRO A 78 -18.48 32.03 16.44
N PRO A 79 -17.82 33.04 15.83
CA PRO A 79 -17.35 33.09 14.44
C PRO A 79 -15.92 32.60 14.21
N GLU A 80 -15.27 31.93 15.18
CA GLU A 80 -13.90 31.43 15.01
C GLU A 80 -13.80 30.44 13.84
N SER A 81 -12.75 30.60 13.04
CA SER A 81 -12.45 29.66 11.95
C SER A 81 -11.84 28.38 12.49
N LEU A 82 -12.20 27.25 11.91
CA LEU A 82 -11.60 25.96 12.23
C LEU A 82 -10.07 25.97 12.00
N PRO A 83 -9.28 25.31 12.87
CA PRO A 83 -7.83 25.25 12.70
C PRO A 83 -7.48 24.49 11.43
N ALA A 84 -6.81 25.17 10.50
CA ALA A 84 -6.43 24.63 9.21
C ALA A 84 -5.23 23.68 9.30
N TYR A 85 -5.26 22.59 8.54
CA TYR A 85 -4.14 21.63 8.48
C TYR A 85 -2.81 22.31 8.08
N GLN A 86 -2.83 23.26 7.14
CA GLN A 86 -1.61 23.90 6.62
C GLN A 86 -0.87 24.73 7.68
N ASP A 87 -1.56 25.12 8.75
CA ASP A 87 -1.00 25.90 9.85
C ASP A 87 -0.72 25.00 11.07
N PHE A 88 -0.75 23.67 10.92
CA PHE A 88 -0.52 22.70 12.00
C PHE A 88 0.81 22.91 12.72
N LEU A 89 1.89 23.23 12.01
CA LEU A 89 3.20 23.45 12.65
C LEU A 89 3.22 24.69 13.57
N LEU A 90 2.27 25.60 13.40
CA LEU A 90 2.11 26.79 14.24
C LEU A 90 1.11 26.54 15.37
N ASN A 91 -0.03 25.96 15.04
CA ASN A 91 -1.16 25.79 15.96
C ASN A 91 -1.16 24.45 16.70
N SER A 92 -0.27 23.52 16.31
CA SER A 92 -0.15 22.16 16.83
C SER A 92 -1.44 21.35 16.84
N SER A 93 -2.43 21.80 16.07
CA SER A 93 -3.78 21.24 16.01
C SER A 93 -4.42 21.52 14.66
N TYR A 94 -5.32 20.64 14.26
CA TYR A 94 -6.22 20.82 13.12
C TYR A 94 -7.47 19.97 13.28
N MET A 95 -8.48 20.26 12.47
CA MET A 95 -9.71 19.48 12.42
C MET A 95 -9.93 18.92 11.03
N THR A 96 -10.36 17.66 10.96
CA THR A 96 -10.53 16.95 9.70
C THR A 96 -11.63 15.89 9.75
N LEU A 97 -11.81 15.15 8.66
CA LEU A 97 -12.78 14.06 8.51
C LEU A 97 -14.22 14.49 8.84
N ASN A 98 -14.58 15.73 8.49
CA ASN A 98 -15.97 16.19 8.56
C ASN A 98 -16.86 15.24 7.78
N THR A 99 -17.84 14.66 8.46
CA THR A 99 -18.90 13.91 7.82
C THR A 99 -20.15 13.90 8.68
N ALA A 100 -21.33 13.82 8.06
CA ALA A 100 -22.58 13.74 8.79
C ALA A 100 -22.64 12.47 9.66
N ARG A 101 -23.24 12.56 10.85
CA ARG A 101 -23.41 11.41 11.77
C ARG A 101 -24.02 10.19 11.10
N LEU A 102 -24.96 10.38 10.18
CA LEU A 102 -25.61 9.27 9.45
C LEU A 102 -24.61 8.38 8.69
N ASN A 103 -23.41 8.85 8.38
CA ASN A 103 -22.34 8.09 7.73
C ASN A 103 -21.58 7.17 8.72
N TYR A 104 -21.92 7.21 10.01
CA TYR A 104 -21.44 6.30 11.04
C TYR A 104 -22.59 5.50 11.67
N PRO A 105 -23.35 4.71 10.88
CA PRO A 105 -24.44 3.92 11.42
C PRO A 105 -23.90 2.89 12.42
N CYS A 106 -24.74 2.51 13.39
CA CYS A 106 -24.35 1.55 14.42
C CYS A 106 -23.88 0.21 13.86
N LEU A 107 -24.66 -0.36 12.93
CA LEU A 107 -24.26 -1.54 12.19
C LEU A 107 -23.63 -1.10 10.87
N PRO A 108 -22.36 -1.44 10.60
CA PRO A 108 -21.77 -1.27 9.28
C PRO A 108 -22.40 -2.25 8.30
N ASP A 109 -22.50 -1.85 7.03
CA ASP A 109 -22.77 -2.80 5.96
C ASP A 109 -21.54 -3.70 5.76
N SER A 110 -21.76 -4.92 5.28
CA SER A 110 -20.68 -5.91 5.12
C SER A 110 -19.61 -5.49 4.10
N THR A 111 -19.93 -4.53 3.23
CA THR A 111 -19.04 -3.97 2.21
C THR A 111 -18.32 -2.71 2.66
N ASP A 112 -18.64 -2.17 3.84
CA ASP A 112 -18.11 -0.89 4.29
C ASP A 112 -16.66 -1.00 4.76
N ILE A 113 -15.89 0.04 4.44
CA ILE A 113 -14.62 0.29 5.13
C ILE A 113 -14.97 0.87 6.51
N THR A 114 -14.67 0.14 7.57
CA THR A 114 -15.05 0.47 8.95
C THR A 114 -13.97 1.24 9.73
N VAL A 115 -12.91 1.67 9.05
CA VAL A 115 -11.78 2.40 9.64
C VAL A 115 -11.69 3.82 9.10
N LEU A 116 -11.20 4.75 9.93
CA LEU A 116 -10.86 6.11 9.57
C LEU A 116 -9.36 6.27 9.50
N ARG A 117 -8.83 6.47 8.29
CA ARG A 117 -7.41 6.76 8.12
C ARG A 117 -7.17 8.25 8.25
N VAL A 118 -6.39 8.65 9.23
CA VAL A 118 -5.98 10.04 9.48
C VAL A 118 -4.70 10.32 8.71
N GLY A 119 -4.69 11.40 7.96
CA GLY A 119 -3.56 11.89 7.16
C GLY A 119 -3.44 11.33 5.74
N SER A 120 -4.53 10.84 5.14
CA SER A 120 -4.49 10.16 3.84
C SER A 120 -4.48 11.10 2.62
N GLU A 121 -4.70 12.40 2.77
CA GLU A 121 -4.81 13.35 1.65
C GLU A 121 -3.51 14.14 1.45
N THR A 122 -2.59 13.63 0.64
CA THR A 122 -1.27 14.28 0.43
C THR A 122 -1.34 15.67 -0.19
N ASN A 123 -2.39 15.97 -0.97
CA ASN A 123 -2.58 17.28 -1.61
C ASN A 123 -2.86 18.40 -0.60
N CYS A 124 -3.28 18.06 0.62
CA CYS A 124 -3.52 19.01 1.71
C CYS A 124 -2.35 19.94 1.98
N MET A 125 -1.13 19.46 1.86
CA MET A 125 0.06 20.27 2.12
C MET A 125 0.15 21.52 1.23
N LYS A 126 -0.50 21.51 0.07
CA LYS A 126 -0.42 22.58 -0.93
C LYS A 126 -1.76 23.31 -1.12
N ASP A 127 -2.87 22.65 -0.82
CA ASP A 127 -4.21 23.17 -1.08
C ASP A 127 -4.78 23.94 0.12
N ARG A 128 -4.53 25.26 0.17
CA ARG A 128 -5.11 26.16 1.19
C ARG A 128 -6.61 26.44 0.99
N SER A 129 -7.21 26.03 -0.14
CA SER A 129 -8.66 26.21 -0.34
C SER A 129 -9.50 25.25 0.50
N ARG A 130 -8.88 24.15 0.98
CA ARG A 130 -9.49 23.13 1.83
C ARG A 130 -8.77 23.06 3.19
N PRO A 131 -9.03 23.99 4.12
CA PRO A 131 -8.34 24.03 5.41
C PRO A 131 -8.63 22.81 6.30
N ASN A 132 -9.79 22.17 6.13
CA ASN A 132 -10.27 21.01 6.89
C ASN A 132 -9.87 19.64 6.30
N CYS A 133 -8.99 19.62 5.32
CA CYS A 133 -8.62 18.39 4.62
C CYS A 133 -7.78 17.45 5.51
N ASN A 134 -7.75 16.16 5.18
CA ASN A 134 -7.15 15.08 5.97
C ASN A 134 -5.65 14.89 5.66
N GLY A 135 -4.87 15.94 5.91
CA GLY A 135 -3.46 16.01 5.51
C GLY A 135 -2.51 15.15 6.33
N PRO A 136 -1.40 14.67 5.74
CA PRO A 136 -0.44 13.78 6.37
C PRO A 136 0.20 14.40 7.63
N LEU A 137 0.31 13.63 8.69
CA LEU A 137 0.87 14.13 9.95
C LEU A 137 2.36 14.48 9.79
N PRO A 138 2.77 15.72 10.10
CA PRO A 138 4.07 16.23 9.68
C PRO A 138 5.24 15.82 10.59
N VAL A 139 4.96 15.40 11.83
CA VAL A 139 5.98 15.02 12.82
C VAL A 139 5.64 13.66 13.46
N PRO A 140 6.58 12.98 14.13
CA PRO A 140 6.30 11.66 14.71
C PRO A 140 5.26 11.62 15.85
N GLY A 141 4.92 12.76 16.45
CA GLY A 141 4.01 12.83 17.61
C GLY A 141 4.77 12.94 18.95
N PRO A 142 4.13 12.61 20.09
CA PRO A 142 2.81 11.97 20.20
C PRO A 142 1.63 12.87 19.83
N TYR A 143 0.56 12.23 19.33
CA TYR A 143 -0.71 12.89 19.02
C TYR A 143 -1.81 12.47 20.00
N SER A 144 -2.67 13.43 20.30
CA SER A 144 -3.94 13.24 21.01
C SER A 144 -5.11 13.56 20.07
N VAL A 145 -6.15 12.74 20.11
CA VAL A 145 -7.34 12.89 19.27
C VAL A 145 -8.63 12.74 20.03
N LYS A 146 -9.69 13.41 19.55
CA LYS A 146 -11.08 13.23 20.00
C LYS A 146 -12.03 13.45 18.83
N PHE A 147 -13.23 12.90 18.93
CA PHE A 147 -14.32 13.26 18.03
C PHE A 147 -15.13 14.40 18.62
N LEU A 148 -15.54 15.33 17.76
CA LEU A 148 -16.33 16.51 18.10
C LEU A 148 -17.52 16.59 17.14
N ALA A 149 -18.73 16.52 17.68
CA ALA A 149 -19.96 16.73 16.94
C ALA A 149 -20.35 18.20 16.94
N MET A 150 -20.74 18.71 15.78
CA MET A 150 -21.13 20.09 15.55
C MET A 150 -22.49 20.19 14.88
N ASP A 151 -23.29 21.16 15.33
CA ASP A 151 -24.55 21.56 14.72
C ASP A 151 -24.37 22.98 14.18
N ASN A 152 -24.42 23.15 12.86
CA ASN A 152 -24.19 24.44 12.20
C ASN A 152 -22.91 25.16 12.69
N SER A 153 -21.80 24.43 12.77
CA SER A 153 -20.49 24.87 13.31
C SER A 153 -20.44 25.14 14.82
N GLN A 154 -21.49 24.85 15.59
CA GLN A 154 -21.47 24.95 17.05
C GLN A 154 -21.17 23.60 17.71
N PRO A 155 -20.17 23.52 18.61
CA PRO A 155 -19.87 22.31 19.39
C PRO A 155 -21.06 21.79 20.21
N LYS A 156 -21.53 20.59 19.93
CA LYS A 156 -22.70 19.97 20.60
C LYS A 156 -22.33 18.84 21.54
N ALA A 157 -21.46 17.94 21.10
CA ALA A 157 -21.00 16.81 21.91
C ALA A 157 -19.57 16.41 21.54
N GLU A 158 -18.82 15.81 22.46
CA GLU A 158 -17.46 15.34 22.20
C GLU A 158 -17.07 14.15 23.04
N THR A 159 -16.15 13.34 22.51
CA THR A 159 -15.56 12.21 23.22
C THR A 159 -14.46 12.65 24.18
N GLU A 160 -14.07 11.75 25.08
CA GLU A 160 -12.78 11.85 25.75
C GLU A 160 -11.62 11.76 24.74
N TRP A 161 -10.43 12.19 25.17
CA TRP A 161 -9.22 12.12 24.37
C TRP A 161 -8.64 10.71 24.35
N LEU A 162 -8.25 10.24 23.17
CA LEU A 162 -7.25 9.18 23.00
C LEU A 162 -5.88 9.85 22.90
N ASP A 163 -4.95 9.46 23.77
CA ASP A 163 -3.64 10.09 23.91
C ASP A 163 -2.50 9.20 23.37
N ASP A 164 -1.31 9.81 23.24
CA ASP A 164 -0.01 9.16 23.02
C ASP A 164 0.08 8.28 21.76
N ILE A 165 -0.54 8.70 20.66
CA ILE A 165 -0.37 8.04 19.37
C ILE A 165 0.98 8.43 18.77
N MET A 166 1.95 7.51 18.82
CA MET A 166 3.27 7.67 18.21
C MET A 166 3.30 7.09 16.80
N LEU A 167 3.75 7.91 15.83
CA LEU A 167 3.99 7.47 14.46
C LEU A 167 5.33 6.72 14.35
N LYS A 168 5.46 5.92 13.29
CA LYS A 168 6.72 5.27 12.97
C LYS A 168 7.71 6.30 12.45
N THR A 169 8.97 6.20 12.84
CA THR A 169 10.02 7.03 12.24
C THR A 169 10.59 6.31 11.03
N ALA A 170 10.61 6.97 9.87
CA ALA A 170 11.31 6.43 8.70
C ALA A 170 12.81 6.40 8.99
N GLN A 171 13.47 5.31 8.61
CA GLN A 171 14.93 5.28 8.62
C GLN A 171 15.44 6.28 7.57
N GLN A 172 16.42 7.11 7.94
CA GLN A 172 16.97 8.09 7.01
C GLN A 172 17.68 7.37 5.85
N SER A 173 17.44 7.83 4.62
CA SER A 173 17.90 7.15 3.40
C SER A 173 19.42 6.98 3.33
N ASP A 174 20.18 7.87 3.97
CA ASP A 174 21.64 7.83 4.09
C ASP A 174 22.15 6.71 5.01
N THR A 175 21.30 6.19 5.89
CA THR A 175 21.61 5.04 6.76
C THR A 175 21.17 3.70 6.15
N ILE A 176 20.47 3.72 5.02
CA ILE A 176 20.09 2.51 4.30
C ILE A 176 21.27 2.10 3.43
N ASP A 177 21.89 0.97 3.73
CA ASP A 177 22.87 0.36 2.83
C ASP A 177 22.17 -0.02 1.52
N PRO A 178 22.46 0.68 0.40
CA PRO A 178 21.82 0.42 -0.87
C PRO A 178 22.46 -0.78 -1.58
N GLN A 179 23.51 -1.38 -1.03
CA GLN A 179 24.11 -2.54 -1.64
C GLN A 179 23.08 -3.67 -1.73
N PRO A 180 22.99 -4.34 -2.90
CA PRO A 180 22.11 -5.48 -3.04
C PRO A 180 22.49 -6.48 -1.95
N ARG A 181 21.56 -6.67 -1.01
CA ARG A 181 21.70 -7.59 0.10
C ARG A 181 22.22 -8.91 -0.46
N ARG A 182 23.48 -9.20 -0.12
CA ARG A 182 24.27 -10.36 -0.53
C ARG A 182 23.35 -11.53 -0.87
N HIS A 183 23.37 -11.98 -2.15
CA HIS A 183 22.42 -12.97 -2.69
C HIS A 183 22.06 -13.99 -1.61
N SER A 184 20.78 -14.02 -1.21
CA SER A 184 20.34 -14.97 -0.20
C SER A 184 20.74 -16.36 -0.68
N ALA A 185 21.27 -17.21 0.21
CA ALA A 185 21.67 -18.57 -0.15
C ALA A 185 20.53 -19.30 -0.91
N SER A 186 19.28 -19.01 -0.55
CA SER A 186 18.07 -19.48 -1.23
C SER A 186 18.00 -19.09 -2.71
N MET A 187 18.38 -17.86 -3.08
CA MET A 187 18.40 -17.42 -4.48
C MET A 187 19.44 -18.22 -5.28
N ILE A 188 20.62 -18.44 -4.71
CA ILE A 188 21.68 -19.25 -5.33
C ILE A 188 21.16 -20.68 -5.54
N VAL A 189 20.59 -21.29 -4.50
CA VAL A 189 20.01 -22.64 -4.59
C VAL A 189 18.94 -22.74 -5.68
N ILE A 190 17.98 -21.81 -5.73
CA ILE A 190 16.91 -21.81 -6.75
C ILE A 190 17.50 -21.68 -8.16
N THR A 191 18.44 -20.75 -8.38
CA THR A 191 19.07 -20.57 -9.70
C THR A 191 19.85 -21.81 -10.14
N THR A 192 20.57 -22.47 -9.23
CA THR A 192 21.30 -23.70 -9.55
C THR A 192 20.36 -24.84 -9.92
N ILE A 193 19.28 -25.05 -9.16
CA ILE A 193 18.27 -26.09 -9.45
C ILE A 193 17.61 -25.83 -10.81
N LEU A 194 17.19 -24.59 -11.06
CA LEU A 194 16.55 -24.22 -12.33
C LEU A 194 17.51 -24.37 -13.52
N SER A 195 18.79 -24.04 -13.34
CA SER A 195 19.82 -24.23 -14.36
C SER A 195 20.06 -25.70 -14.67
N ILE A 196 20.05 -26.58 -13.67
CA ILE A 196 20.20 -28.02 -13.86
C ILE A 196 18.99 -28.58 -14.62
N PHE A 197 17.77 -28.25 -14.20
CA PHE A 197 16.56 -28.68 -14.90
C PHE A 197 16.54 -28.21 -16.36
N LEU A 198 16.90 -26.96 -16.61
CA LEU A 198 16.96 -26.41 -17.97
C LEU A 198 17.98 -27.18 -18.83
N ALA A 199 19.18 -27.45 -18.30
CA ALA A 199 20.20 -28.21 -19.01
C ALA A 199 19.75 -29.65 -19.31
N SER A 200 19.12 -30.32 -18.34
CA SER A 200 18.56 -31.66 -18.53
C SER A 200 17.46 -31.68 -19.59
N LEU A 201 16.53 -30.71 -19.56
CA LEU A 201 15.48 -30.59 -20.57
C LEU A 201 16.05 -30.35 -21.97
N LEU A 202 17.06 -29.50 -22.10
CA LEU A 202 17.74 -29.24 -23.35
C LEU A 202 18.44 -30.49 -23.89
N ALA A 203 19.12 -31.24 -23.03
CA ALA A 203 19.80 -32.49 -23.40
C ALA A 203 18.79 -33.54 -23.88
N CYS A 204 17.68 -33.73 -23.16
CA CYS A 204 16.60 -34.62 -23.58
C CYS A 204 16.02 -34.19 -24.94
N PHE A 205 15.77 -32.90 -25.13
CA PHE A 205 15.27 -32.37 -26.40
C PHE A 205 16.23 -32.67 -27.56
N ILE A 206 17.52 -32.39 -27.39
CA ILE A 206 18.55 -32.71 -28.40
C ILE A 206 18.59 -34.21 -28.68
N ALA A 207 18.56 -35.06 -27.65
CA ALA A 207 18.54 -36.51 -27.83
C ALA A 207 17.31 -36.99 -28.63
N THR A 208 16.13 -36.42 -28.35
CA THR A 208 14.92 -36.73 -29.13
C THR A 208 15.01 -36.28 -30.58
N LEU A 209 15.60 -35.12 -30.86
CA LEU A 209 15.83 -34.66 -32.24
C LEU A 209 16.77 -35.61 -32.98
N ILE A 210 17.89 -36.00 -32.35
CA ILE A 210 18.83 -36.96 -32.93
C ILE A 210 18.13 -38.29 -33.22
N TYR A 211 17.39 -38.84 -32.24
CA TYR A 211 16.65 -40.10 -32.38
C TYR A 211 15.68 -40.05 -33.56
N VAL A 212 14.85 -39.01 -33.65
CA VAL A 212 13.89 -38.82 -34.74
C VAL A 212 14.61 -38.66 -36.09
N CYS A 213 15.69 -37.89 -36.16
CA CYS A 213 16.48 -37.76 -37.38
C CYS A 213 17.10 -39.09 -37.83
N THR A 214 17.62 -39.90 -36.88
CA THR A 214 18.19 -41.21 -37.20
C THR A 214 17.14 -42.25 -37.57
N ASP A 215 15.95 -42.19 -36.98
CA ASP A 215 14.83 -43.10 -37.31
C ASP A 215 14.25 -42.79 -38.70
N ILE A 216 14.09 -41.51 -39.03
CA ILE A 216 13.63 -41.05 -40.36
C ILE A 216 14.69 -41.33 -41.45
N CYS A 217 15.99 -41.19 -41.15
CA CYS A 217 17.05 -41.54 -42.12
C CYS A 217 17.35 -43.05 -42.19
N GLY A 218 17.09 -43.80 -41.11
CA GLY A 218 17.39 -45.22 -41.00
C GLY A 218 16.38 -46.15 -41.68
N SER A 219 15.20 -45.66 -42.08
CA SER A 219 14.19 -46.48 -42.78
C SER A 219 14.53 -46.77 -44.25
N SER A 220 15.73 -46.44 -44.73
CA SER A 220 16.22 -46.75 -46.07
C SER A 220 17.23 -47.91 -46.06
N GLU A 221 16.82 -49.07 -45.56
CA GLU A 221 17.57 -50.30 -45.84
C GLU A 221 17.41 -50.70 -47.30
N ILE A 222 18.50 -50.52 -48.04
CA ILE A 222 18.75 -51.04 -49.39
C ILE A 222 18.76 -52.57 -49.30
N HIS A 223 17.70 -53.21 -49.81
CA HIS A 223 17.67 -54.65 -50.07
C HIS A 223 18.62 -54.98 -51.24
N SER A 224 19.89 -55.21 -50.95
CA SER A 224 20.88 -55.68 -51.94
C SER A 224 20.64 -57.16 -52.23
N LYS A 225 19.91 -57.45 -53.32
CA LYS A 225 20.03 -58.74 -54.02
C LYS A 225 21.12 -58.60 -55.08
N GLU A 226 22.33 -59.04 -54.75
CA GLU A 226 23.38 -59.25 -55.74
C GLU A 226 23.02 -60.45 -56.62
N ALA A 227 22.60 -60.19 -57.87
CA ALA A 227 22.68 -61.15 -58.95
C ALA A 227 24.06 -60.98 -59.63
N PRO A 228 24.81 -62.06 -59.91
CA PRO A 228 26.16 -61.92 -60.46
C PRO A 228 26.11 -61.49 -61.93
N VAL A 229 26.59 -60.28 -62.20
CA VAL A 229 26.82 -59.79 -63.57
C VAL A 229 28.11 -60.40 -64.11
N ALA A 230 27.98 -61.22 -65.16
CA ALA A 230 29.12 -61.81 -65.88
C ALA A 230 29.86 -60.71 -66.67
N VAL A 231 31.13 -60.48 -66.32
CA VAL A 231 31.99 -59.52 -67.01
C VAL A 231 32.83 -60.24 -68.06
N THR A 232 32.57 -59.97 -69.33
CA THR A 232 33.35 -60.50 -70.47
C THR A 232 34.69 -59.77 -70.58
N ARG A 233 35.81 -60.46 -70.34
CA ARG A 233 37.18 -59.91 -70.50
C ARG A 233 37.64 -59.97 -71.96
N TYR A 234 38.04 -58.82 -72.50
CA TYR A 234 38.80 -58.75 -73.76
C TYR A 234 40.30 -58.72 -73.46
N ASN A 235 41.07 -59.55 -74.16
CA ASN A 235 42.53 -59.68 -74.03
C ASN A 235 43.22 -58.81 -75.10
N THR A 236 44.05 -57.86 -74.68
CA THR A 236 44.93 -57.08 -75.58
C THR A 236 46.32 -57.73 -75.60
N HIS A 237 46.76 -58.19 -76.77
CA HIS A 237 48.10 -58.73 -76.97
C HIS A 237 49.14 -57.59 -76.97
N HIS A 238 50.15 -57.69 -76.10
CA HIS A 238 51.27 -56.76 -76.04
C HIS A 238 52.28 -57.05 -77.16
N VAL A 239 52.58 -56.04 -77.98
CA VAL A 239 53.70 -56.04 -78.93
C VAL A 239 54.95 -55.55 -78.19
N TYR A 240 55.98 -56.39 -78.08
CA TYR A 240 57.30 -56.04 -77.57
C TYR A 240 58.21 -55.65 -78.73
N SER A 241 58.76 -54.43 -78.71
CA SER A 241 59.88 -54.06 -79.56
C SER A 241 61.12 -53.78 -78.70
N GLN A 242 62.06 -54.73 -78.84
CA GLN A 242 63.53 -54.69 -78.73
C GLN A 242 64.25 -54.02 -77.54
N PRO A 243 65.34 -54.67 -77.10
CA PRO A 243 66.58 -53.99 -76.77
C PRO A 243 67.68 -54.30 -77.81
N GLU A 244 68.39 -53.25 -78.20
CA GLU A 244 69.58 -53.27 -79.06
C GLU A 244 70.83 -53.01 -78.20
N ASN A 245 71.86 -53.85 -78.35
CA ASN A 245 73.30 -53.54 -78.13
C ASN A 245 74.14 -54.77 -78.58
N ARG A 246 74.81 -54.72 -79.75
CA ARG A 246 76.20 -54.26 -80.07
C ARG A 246 77.31 -55.20 -79.55
N PRO A 247 78.38 -55.50 -80.32
CA PRO A 247 79.33 -54.56 -80.96
C PRO A 247 79.21 -54.41 -82.48
#